data_AF-A0A496Z5E4-F1
#
_entry.id   AF-A0A496Z5E4-F1
#
_cell.length_a   1.000
_cell.length_b   1.000
_cell.length_c   1.000
_cell.angle_alpha   90.00
_cell.angle_beta   90.00
_cell.angle_gamma   90.00
#
_symmetry.space_group_name_H-M   'P 1'
#
loop_
_entity.id
_entity.type
_entity.pdbx_description
1 polymer ?
#
loop_
_entity_poly.entity_id
_entity_poly.type
_entity_poly.pdbx_seq_one_letter_code
_entity_poly.pdbx_strand_id
1 'polypeptide(L)' 'MIKVPEISQFDLIMCLSNAIDLVSLVIVDHHKQVAYIALNIGAELDLPIEQQNELFLAGALHDIGALSLKERLSTL' A
#
# COMPACT_ATOMS: atom_id res chain seq x y z
N MET A 1 -20.89 -23.53 14.37
CA MET A 1 -19.45 -23.56 14.06
C MET A 1 -19.15 -22.31 13.25
N ILE A 2 -18.44 -21.33 13.81
CA ILE A 2 -18.11 -20.09 13.08
C ILE A 2 -16.94 -20.43 12.15
N LYS A 3 -17.12 -20.30 10.84
CA LYS A 3 -16.02 -20.39 9.87
C LYS A 3 -15.25 -19.07 9.93
N VAL A 4 -13.96 -19.14 10.24
CA VAL A 4 -13.07 -17.99 10.07
C VAL A 4 -12.74 -17.91 8.57
N PRO A 5 -12.98 -16.77 7.91
CA PRO A 5 -12.62 -16.62 6.51
C PRO A 5 -11.10 -16.58 6.36
N GLU A 6 -10.56 -17.36 5.42
CA GLU A 6 -9.18 -17.18 4.94
C GLU A 6 -9.18 -16.02 3.94
N ILE A 7 -8.36 -15.01 4.22
CA ILE A 7 -8.26 -13.80 3.39
C ILE A 7 -6.82 -13.66 2.93
N SER A 8 -6.64 -13.42 1.63
CA SER A 8 -5.33 -13.08 1.07
C SER A 8 -4.81 -11.79 1.70
N GLN A 9 -3.58 -11.83 2.22
CA GLN A 9 -2.92 -10.65 2.77
C GLN A 9 -2.83 -9.53 1.72
N PHE A 10 -2.53 -9.89 0.47
CA PHE A 10 -2.48 -8.95 -0.64
C PHE A 10 -3.84 -8.28 -0.85
N ASP A 11 -4.92 -9.06 -0.92
CA ASP A 11 -6.25 -8.51 -1.15
C ASP A 11 -6.67 -7.58 -0.01
N LEU A 12 -6.36 -7.94 1.24
CA LEU A 12 -6.63 -7.10 2.40
C LEU A 12 -5.90 -5.76 2.33
N ILE A 13 -4.59 -5.78 2.03
CA ILE A 13 -3.77 -4.58 1.91
C ILE A 13 -4.24 -3.71 0.75
N MET A 14 -4.52 -4.29 -0.41
CA MET A 14 -5.00 -3.54 -1.57
C MET A 14 -6.39 -2.93 -1.35
N CYS A 15 -7.29 -3.64 -0.68
CA CYS A 15 -8.60 -3.09 -0.30
C CYS A 15 -8.45 -1.88 0.63
N LEU A 16 -7.55 -1.96 1.61
CA LEU A 16 -7.31 -0.85 2.53
C LEU A 16 -6.65 0.34 1.83
N SER A 17 -5.63 0.09 1.00
CA SER A 17 -4.96 1.11 0.19
C SER A 17 -5.95 1.89 -0.68
N ASN A 18 -6.86 1.17 -1.36
CA ASN A 18 -7.96 1.77 -2.12
C ASN A 18 -8.89 2.60 -1.26
N ALA A 19 -9.29 2.12 -0.08
CA ALA A 19 -10.20 2.82 0.81
C ALA A 19 -9.60 4.13 1.33
N ILE A 20 -8.30 4.15 1.65
CA ILE A 20 -7.61 5.36 2.10
C ILE A 20 -7.46 6.34 0.95
N ASP A 21 -7.17 5.88 -0.26
CA ASP A 21 -7.10 6.74 -1.46
C ASP A 21 -8.39 7.53 -1.69
N LEU A 22 -9.57 6.97 -1.39
CA LEU A 22 -10.87 7.66 -1.52
C LEU A 22 -11.04 8.89 -0.62
N VAL A 23 -10.21 9.08 0.42
CA VAL A 23 -10.26 10.26 1.31
C VAL A 23 -9.94 11.56 0.56
N SER A 24 -9.22 11.49 -0.56
CA SER A 24 -8.87 12.65 -1.37
C SER A 24 -8.74 12.31 -2.85
N LEU A 25 -9.51 13.02 -3.70
CA LEU A 25 -9.40 12.93 -5.16
C LEU A 25 -8.03 13.38 -5.69
N VAL A 26 -7.25 14.12 -4.89
CA VAL A 26 -5.91 14.60 -5.27
C VAL A 26 -4.86 13.49 -5.15
N ILE A 27 -5.14 12.42 -4.41
CA ILE A 27 -4.16 11.41 -3.97
C ILE A 27 -4.58 10.01 -4.47
N VAL A 28 -5.32 9.96 -5.58
CA VAL A 28 -5.77 8.70 -6.20
C VAL A 28 -4.55 7.90 -6.64
N ASP A 29 -4.52 6.62 -6.27
CA ASP A 29 -3.48 5.65 -6.60
C ASP A 29 -2.07 5.97 -6.05
N HIS A 30 -1.92 6.98 -5.18
CA HIS A 30 -0.63 7.38 -4.63
C HIS A 30 0.11 6.21 -3.98
N HIS A 31 -0.56 5.47 -3.08
CA HIS A 31 0.07 4.35 -2.39
C HIS A 31 0.52 3.26 -3.39
N LYS A 32 -0.25 3.02 -4.45
CA LYS A 32 0.09 2.03 -5.49
C LYS A 32 1.25 2.49 -6.35
N GLN A 33 1.31 3.78 -6.68
CA GLN A 33 2.43 4.36 -7.41
C GLN A 33 3.71 4.26 -6.60
N VAL A 34 3.68 4.61 -5.31
CA VAL A 34 4.81 4.47 -4.39
C VAL A 34 5.23 3.01 -4.27
N ALA A 35 4.28 2.08 -4.06
CA ALA A 35 4.54 0.64 -4.01
C ALA A 35 5.23 0.13 -5.28
N TYR A 36 4.74 0.54 -6.46
CA TYR A 36 5.32 0.16 -7.74
C TYR A 36 6.73 0.73 -7.93
N ILE A 37 6.97 1.99 -7.56
CA ILE A 37 8.30 2.59 -7.63
C ILE A 37 9.27 1.85 -6.71
N ALA A 38 8.87 1.57 -5.47
CA ALA A 38 9.67 0.82 -4.51
C ALA A 38 10.03 -0.58 -5.01
N LEU A 39 9.07 -1.28 -5.62
CA LEU A 39 9.28 -2.57 -6.27
C LEU A 39 10.35 -2.49 -7.37
N ASN A 40 10.25 -1.51 -8.27
CA ASN A 40 11.22 -1.35 -9.36
C ASN A 40 12.61 -0.97 -8.86
N ILE A 41 12.71 -0.13 -7.82
CA ILE A 41 13.99 0.18 -7.18
C ILE A 41 14.59 -1.09 -6.55
N GLY A 42 13.77 -1.90 -5.87
CA GLY A 42 14.23 -3.17 -5.30
C GLY A 42 14.70 -4.17 -6.36
N ALA A 43 14.02 -4.22 -7.51
CA ALA A 43 14.43 -5.04 -8.64
C ALA A 43 15.77 -4.58 -9.25
N GLU A 44 15.98 -3.27 -9.42
CA GLU A 44 17.24 -2.71 -9.93
C GLU A 44 18.42 -2.93 -8.97
N LEU A 45 18.14 -3.13 -7.67
CA LEU A 45 19.13 -3.48 -6.65
C LEU A 45 19.37 -4.99 -6.52
N ASP A 46 18.82 -5.81 -7.42
CA ASP A 46 18.90 -7.27 -7.39
C ASP A 46 18.41 -7.89 -6.06
N LEU A 47 17.42 -7.28 -5.41
CA LEU A 47 16.85 -7.83 -4.18
C LEU A 47 16.11 -9.15 -4.46
N PRO A 48 16.09 -10.11 -3.51
CA PRO A 48 15.26 -11.31 -3.61
C PRO A 48 13.79 -10.98 -3.86
N ILE A 49 13.08 -11.83 -4.60
CA ILE A 49 11.67 -11.61 -4.96
C ILE A 49 10.76 -11.47 -3.73
N GLU A 50 11.10 -12.15 -2.63
CA GLU A 50 10.39 -12.03 -1.36
C GLU A 50 10.50 -10.61 -0.80
N GLN A 51 11.68 -10.00 -0.85
CA GLN A 51 11.91 -8.63 -0.36
C GLN A 51 11.26 -7.59 -1.30
N GLN A 52 11.27 -7.85 -2.61
CA GLN A 52 10.55 -7.03 -3.58
C GLN A 52 9.04 -7.01 -3.29
N ASN A 53 8.46 -8.17 -2.98
CA ASN A 53 7.05 -8.28 -2.59
C ASN A 53 6.77 -7.56 -1.26
N GLU A 54 7.67 -7.67 -0.28
CA GLU A 54 7.57 -6.94 0.98
C GLU A 54 7.62 -5.42 0.77
N LEU A 55 8.52 -4.93 -0.09
CA LEU A 55 8.59 -3.51 -0.45
C LEU A 55 7.29 -3.00 -1.08
N PHE A 56 6.72 -3.79 -2.00
CA PHE A 56 5.45 -3.45 -2.63
C PHE A 56 4.34 -3.33 -1.57
N LEU A 57 4.18 -4.34 -0.72
CA LEU A 57 3.15 -4.34 0.32
C LEU A 57 3.37 -3.21 1.35
N ALA A 58 4.61 -2.93 1.71
CA ALA A 58 4.97 -1.83 2.61
C ALA A 58 4.63 -0.47 1.99
N GLY A 59 4.96 -0.24 0.72
CA GLY A 59 4.62 0.99 0.01
C GLY A 59 3.10 1.20 -0.11
N ALA A 60 2.35 0.12 -0.34
CA ALA A 60 0.89 0.19 -0.43
C ALA A 60 0.21 0.53 0.91
N LEU A 61 0.90 0.30 2.04
CA LEU A 61 0.38 0.44 3.41
C LEU A 61 1.02 1.59 4.21
N HIS A 62 2.11 2.20 3.71
CA HIS A 62 3.00 3.05 4.52
C HIS A 62 2.29 4.19 5.27
N ASP A 63 1.27 4.77 4.64
CA ASP A 63 0.49 5.92 5.15
C ASP A 63 -0.87 5.53 5.74
N ILE A 64 -1.02 4.28 6.20
CA ILE A 64 -2.25 3.76 6.84
C ILE A 64 -2.75 4.64 8.01
N GLY A 65 -1.86 5.37 8.68
CA GLY A 65 -2.22 6.26 9.79
C GLY A 65 -2.75 7.64 9.39
N ALA A 66 -2.63 8.05 8.12
CA ALA A 66 -2.99 9.39 7.65
C ALA A 66 -4.48 9.48 7.26
N LEU A 67 -5.37 9.37 8.26
CA LEU A 67 -6.81 9.22 8.04
C LEU A 67 -7.56 10.55 7.83
N SER A 68 -7.01 11.69 8.22
CA SER A 68 -7.60 13.00 7.91
C SER A 68 -6.99 13.61 6.64
N LEU A 69 -7.80 14.37 5.89
CA LEU A 69 -7.32 15.10 4.71
C LEU A 69 -6.14 16.03 5.04
N LYS A 70 -6.13 16.63 6.24
CA LYS A 70 -5.06 17.51 6.69
C LYS A 70 -3.77 16.74 6.96
N GLU A 71 -3.84 15.60 7.65
CA GLU A 71 -2.67 14.75 7.89
C GLU A 71 -2.12 14.22 6.57
N ARG A 72 -2.99 13.82 5.65
CA ARG A 72 -2.58 13.24 4.37
C ARG A 72 -1.95 14.25 3.41
N LEU A 73 -2.44 15.49 3.38
CA LEU A 73 -1.76 16.56 2.64
C LEU A 73 -0.39 16.93 3.25
N SER A 74 -0.12 16.54 4.49
CA SER A 74 1.18 16.78 5.15
C SER A 74 2.18 15.62 5.01
N THR A 75 1.78 14.47 4.47
CA THR A 75 2.67 13.32 4.22
C THR A 75 3.20 13.23 2.79
N LEU A 76 2.62 14.02 1.86
CA LEU A 76 3.14 14.23 0.49
C LEU A 76 4.39 15.11 0.49
#